data_AF-A0A3B3I5X2-F1
#
_entry.id   AF-A0A3B3I5X2-F1
#
_cell.length_a   1.000
_cell.length_b   1.000
_cell.length_c   1.000
_cell.angle_alpha   90.00
_cell.angle_beta   90.00
_cell.angle_gamma   90.00
#
_symmetry.space_group_name_H-M   'P 1'
#
loop_
_entity.id
_entity.type
_entity.pdbx_description
1 polymer ?
#
loop_
_entity_poly.entity_id
_entity_poly.type
_entity_poly.pdbx_seq_one_letter_code
_entity_poly.pdbx_strand_id
1 'polypeptide(L)'
;METVLNCLKRRPDAVARLICFPWAGGGSAHFARWGRVMDSVEVFALKLPGRETRFREPFFQNMEQIVEEVVAALLPMLDEKPFALFGHSFGALTSFAVAERLKKQHNVEPVHMFLSGAPAPFSEIRLKSQRRSELSDEDFLRWLSSMGGTPPELLGNPEVLQFFLPALKADLHVVENYRCARPERPLLHCSLSCLDGKDDLPHNLQGQPQEVHTDGTRSGPPKLTLSVCVFSEQSGDASHLGSSPSGCSTALTST
;
A
#
# COMPACT_ATOMS: atom_id res chain seq x y z
N MET A 1 -16.34 1.58 -11.72
CA MET A 1 -15.07 0.83 -11.64
C MET A 1 -13.88 1.66 -12.13
N GLU A 2 -13.81 2.08 -13.40
CA GLU A 2 -12.61 2.74 -13.99
C GLU A 2 -12.24 4.10 -13.38
N THR A 3 -13.21 4.78 -12.76
CA THR A 3 -12.95 6.00 -12.01
C THR A 3 -12.12 5.74 -10.75
N VAL A 4 -12.41 4.64 -10.03
CA VAL A 4 -11.87 4.32 -8.70
C VAL A 4 -10.68 3.35 -8.78
N LEU A 5 -10.63 2.48 -9.79
CA LEU A 5 -9.57 1.49 -9.94
C LEU A 5 -8.85 1.66 -11.27
N ASN A 6 -7.52 1.66 -11.22
CA ASN A 6 -6.64 1.67 -12.37
C ASN A 6 -6.16 0.25 -12.67
N CYS A 7 -6.41 -0.23 -13.88
CA CYS A 7 -5.87 -1.51 -14.38
C CYS A 7 -5.22 -1.25 -15.74
N LEU A 8 -3.89 -1.22 -15.79
CA LEU A 8 -3.14 -0.92 -17.02
C LEU A 8 -3.13 -2.09 -18.01
N LYS A 9 -3.27 -3.33 -17.52
CA LYS A 9 -3.30 -4.54 -18.35
C LYS A 9 -4.40 -5.47 -17.85
N ARG A 10 -5.53 -5.47 -18.56
CA ARG A 10 -6.62 -6.41 -18.33
C ARG A 10 -6.16 -7.84 -18.60
N ARG A 11 -6.59 -8.77 -17.77
CA ARG A 11 -6.25 -10.20 -17.88
C ARG A 11 -7.50 -11.06 -17.61
N PRO A 12 -8.34 -11.26 -18.64
CA PRO A 12 -9.55 -12.08 -18.52
C PRO A 12 -9.28 -13.50 -18.01
N ASP A 13 -8.10 -14.06 -18.30
CA ASP A 13 -7.69 -15.41 -17.89
C ASP A 13 -6.87 -15.45 -16.58
N ALA A 14 -6.73 -14.32 -15.87
CA ALA A 14 -6.00 -14.29 -14.60
C ALA A 14 -6.64 -15.27 -13.59
N VAL A 15 -5.80 -15.97 -12.83
CA VAL A 15 -6.25 -16.93 -11.81
C VAL A 15 -6.67 -16.25 -10.50
N ALA A 16 -6.24 -14.99 -10.30
CA ALA A 16 -6.58 -14.17 -9.15
C ALA A 16 -6.47 -12.68 -9.48
N ARG A 17 -7.01 -11.85 -8.59
CA ARG A 17 -6.91 -10.38 -8.63
C ARG A 17 -6.06 -9.86 -7.48
N LEU A 18 -5.21 -8.87 -7.74
CA LEU A 18 -4.46 -8.15 -6.71
C LEU A 18 -4.92 -6.70 -6.69
N ILE A 19 -5.50 -6.27 -5.57
CA ILE A 19 -5.99 -4.90 -5.38
C ILE A 19 -4.96 -4.17 -4.51
N CYS A 20 -4.32 -3.17 -5.11
CA CYS A 20 -3.21 -2.43 -4.53
C CYS A 20 -3.67 -1.07 -4.01
N PHE A 21 -3.28 -0.74 -2.80
CA PHE A 21 -3.59 0.52 -2.11
C PHE A 21 -2.30 1.35 -1.97
N PRO A 22 -2.23 2.54 -2.59
CA PRO A 22 -1.07 3.43 -2.53
C PRO A 22 -0.82 3.97 -1.12
N TRP A 23 0.41 4.42 -0.90
CA TRP A 23 0.78 5.21 0.27
C TRP A 23 0.16 6.62 0.23
N ALA A 24 0.31 7.38 1.31
CA ALA A 24 -0.21 8.74 1.41
C ALA A 24 0.43 9.66 0.36
N GLY A 25 -0.38 10.45 -0.33
CA GLY A 25 0.04 11.27 -1.48
C GLY A 25 0.38 10.46 -2.74
N GLY A 26 0.45 9.13 -2.66
CA GLY A 26 0.76 8.23 -3.76
C GLY A 26 -0.37 8.10 -4.78
N GLY A 27 -0.01 7.95 -6.05
CA GLY A 27 -0.91 7.66 -7.15
C GLY A 27 -1.09 6.17 -7.44
N SER A 28 -2.08 5.84 -8.26
CA SER A 28 -2.38 4.46 -8.67
C SER A 28 -1.32 3.89 -9.63
N ALA A 29 -0.61 4.76 -10.38
CA ALA A 29 0.24 4.35 -11.49
C ALA A 29 1.38 3.40 -11.08
N HIS A 30 1.98 3.59 -9.90
CA HIS A 30 3.09 2.76 -9.42
C HIS A 30 2.70 1.28 -9.35
N PHE A 31 1.62 0.97 -8.64
CA PHE A 31 1.15 -0.41 -8.50
C PHE A 31 0.46 -0.94 -9.75
N ALA A 32 -0.24 -0.09 -10.52
CA ALA A 32 -0.89 -0.55 -11.74
C ALA A 32 0.12 -1.09 -12.78
N ARG A 33 1.39 -0.63 -12.75
CA ARG A 33 2.48 -1.14 -13.60
C ARG A 33 2.85 -2.59 -13.27
N TRP A 34 2.56 -3.10 -12.07
CA TRP A 34 2.83 -4.50 -11.71
C TRP A 34 2.07 -5.48 -12.60
N GLY A 35 0.90 -5.10 -13.13
CA GLY A 35 0.16 -5.93 -14.09
C GLY A 35 0.93 -6.24 -15.37
N ARG A 36 1.99 -5.47 -15.70
CA ARG A 36 2.88 -5.74 -16.83
C ARG A 36 3.84 -6.91 -16.58
N VAL A 37 4.23 -7.15 -15.33
CA VAL A 37 5.20 -8.18 -14.93
C VAL A 37 4.54 -9.40 -14.29
N MET A 38 3.31 -9.26 -13.78
CA MET A 38 2.54 -10.39 -13.25
C MET A 38 1.69 -11.00 -14.36
N ASP A 39 1.95 -12.26 -14.70
CA ASP A 39 1.29 -12.90 -15.85
C ASP A 39 -0.03 -13.59 -15.53
N SER A 40 -0.15 -14.18 -14.34
CA SER A 40 -1.34 -14.93 -13.92
C SER A 40 -2.28 -14.12 -13.01
N VAL A 41 -1.91 -12.88 -12.65
CA VAL A 41 -2.68 -12.04 -11.73
C VAL A 41 -3.12 -10.76 -12.43
N GLU A 42 -4.40 -10.42 -12.29
CA GLU A 42 -4.93 -9.15 -12.76
C GLU A 42 -4.76 -8.09 -11.66
N VAL A 43 -4.02 -7.02 -11.96
CA VAL A 43 -3.66 -6.00 -10.97
C VAL A 43 -4.55 -4.78 -11.12
N PHE A 44 -5.12 -4.36 -10.00
CA PHE A 44 -5.89 -3.13 -9.83
C PHE A 44 -5.18 -2.25 -8.82
N ALA A 45 -5.08 -0.95 -9.07
CA ALA A 45 -4.55 0.01 -8.11
C ALA A 45 -5.61 1.09 -7.82
N LEU A 46 -5.77 1.42 -6.54
CA LEU A 46 -6.73 2.42 -6.09
C LEU A 46 -6.37 3.82 -6.60
N LYS A 47 -7.36 4.51 -7.19
CA LYS A 47 -7.31 5.92 -7.60
C LYS A 47 -8.03 6.76 -6.56
N LEU A 48 -7.25 7.51 -5.79
CA LEU A 48 -7.78 8.42 -4.78
C LEU A 48 -8.07 9.80 -5.40
N PRO A 49 -9.09 10.52 -4.89
CA PRO A 49 -9.47 11.83 -5.41
C PRO A 49 -8.41 12.90 -5.10
N GLY A 50 -8.48 14.02 -5.83
CA GLY A 50 -7.59 15.16 -5.69
C GLY A 50 -6.19 14.97 -6.31
N ARG A 51 -6.00 13.90 -7.08
CA ARG A 51 -4.77 13.64 -7.85
C ARG A 51 -5.02 12.79 -9.09
N GLU A 52 -4.00 12.68 -9.94
CA GLU A 52 -4.06 11.96 -11.22
C GLU A 52 -5.30 12.37 -12.05
N THR A 53 -6.05 11.41 -12.60
CA THR A 53 -7.27 11.70 -13.37
C THR A 53 -8.43 12.21 -12.51
N ARG A 54 -8.31 12.18 -11.18
CA ARG A 54 -9.34 12.62 -10.22
C ARG A 54 -8.97 13.96 -9.55
N PHE A 55 -8.07 14.74 -10.15
CA PHE A 55 -7.53 15.97 -9.53
C PHE A 55 -8.57 17.07 -9.23
N ARG A 56 -9.74 17.03 -9.88
CA ARG A 56 -10.84 17.98 -9.62
C ARG A 56 -11.79 17.54 -8.52
N GLU A 57 -11.68 16.29 -8.07
CA GLU A 57 -12.52 15.74 -7.02
C GLU A 57 -11.96 16.12 -5.64
N PRO A 58 -12.81 16.42 -4.66
CA PRO A 58 -12.36 16.77 -3.32
C PRO A 58 -11.66 15.58 -2.65
N PHE A 59 -10.64 15.86 -1.84
CA PHE A 59 -9.98 14.83 -1.04
C PHE A 59 -10.95 14.19 -0.05
N PHE A 60 -10.73 12.92 0.25
CA PHE A 60 -11.42 12.25 1.34
C PHE A 60 -11.07 12.87 2.69
N GLN A 61 -12.08 12.95 3.55
CA GLN A 61 -11.99 13.57 4.88
C GLN A 61 -11.85 12.53 5.99
N ASN A 62 -12.25 11.29 5.75
CA ASN A 62 -12.14 10.21 6.72
C ASN A 62 -12.09 8.83 6.04
N MET A 63 -11.75 7.80 6.82
CA MET A 63 -11.59 6.44 6.32
C MET A 63 -12.91 5.84 5.83
N GLU A 64 -14.04 6.27 6.40
CA GLU A 64 -15.37 5.77 6.03
C GLU A 64 -15.68 6.08 4.57
N GLN A 65 -15.41 7.31 4.12
CA GLN A 65 -15.63 7.70 2.72
C GLN A 65 -14.79 6.87 1.74
N ILE A 66 -13.54 6.56 2.10
CA ILE A 66 -12.68 5.69 1.28
C ILE A 66 -13.28 4.29 1.22
N VAL A 67 -13.61 3.73 2.38
CA VAL A 67 -14.14 2.38 2.49
C VAL A 67 -15.45 2.22 1.73
N GLU A 68 -16.38 3.17 1.85
CA GLU A 68 -17.66 3.17 1.15
C GLU A 68 -17.48 3.14 -0.36
N GLU A 69 -16.70 4.08 -0.92
CA GLU A 69 -16.48 4.15 -2.36
C GLU A 69 -15.74 2.91 -2.89
N VAL A 70 -14.71 2.46 -2.18
CA VAL A 70 -13.89 1.33 -2.62
C VAL A 70 -14.67 0.03 -2.56
N VAL A 71 -15.43 -0.21 -1.49
CA VAL A 71 -16.27 -1.41 -1.39
C VAL A 71 -17.32 -1.42 -2.48
N ALA A 72 -18.02 -0.31 -2.72
CA ALA A 72 -18.98 -0.20 -3.81
C ALA A 72 -18.35 -0.46 -5.19
N ALA A 73 -17.11 -0.02 -5.41
CA ALA A 73 -16.38 -0.26 -6.65
C ALA A 73 -15.87 -1.71 -6.81
N LEU A 74 -15.53 -2.37 -5.71
CA LEU A 74 -14.98 -3.73 -5.70
C LEU A 74 -16.06 -4.81 -5.78
N LEU A 75 -17.17 -4.67 -5.06
CA LEU A 75 -18.19 -5.72 -4.91
C LEU A 75 -18.59 -6.40 -6.23
N PRO A 76 -18.88 -5.68 -7.34
CA PRO A 76 -19.30 -6.30 -8.59
C PRO A 76 -18.26 -7.26 -9.21
N MET A 77 -17.00 -7.18 -8.79
CA MET A 77 -15.89 -7.97 -9.34
C MET A 77 -15.25 -8.91 -8.31
N LEU A 78 -15.74 -9.01 -7.08
CA LEU A 78 -15.13 -9.92 -6.09
C LEU A 78 -15.61 -11.38 -6.25
N ASP A 79 -16.78 -11.60 -6.85
CA ASP A 79 -17.36 -12.96 -6.97
C ASP A 79 -16.78 -13.79 -8.12
N GLU A 80 -16.17 -13.14 -9.11
CA GLU A 80 -15.69 -13.84 -10.31
C GLU A 80 -14.39 -14.60 -10.07
N LYS A 81 -13.52 -14.09 -9.19
CA LYS A 81 -12.15 -14.60 -9.00
C LYS A 81 -11.67 -14.37 -7.56
N PRO A 82 -10.85 -15.27 -7.01
CA PRO A 82 -10.13 -15.02 -5.77
C PRO A 82 -9.35 -13.71 -5.84
N PHE A 83 -9.32 -12.96 -4.74
CA PHE A 83 -8.62 -11.70 -4.69
C PHE A 83 -7.73 -11.58 -3.45
N ALA A 84 -6.60 -10.90 -3.60
CA ALA A 84 -5.71 -10.52 -2.53
C ALA A 84 -5.61 -8.99 -2.46
N LEU A 85 -5.29 -8.47 -1.27
CA LEU A 85 -5.05 -7.05 -1.07
C LEU A 85 -3.58 -6.79 -0.79
N PHE A 86 -3.03 -5.75 -1.40
CA PHE A 86 -1.70 -5.23 -1.07
C PHE A 86 -1.84 -3.77 -0.66
N GLY A 87 -1.26 -3.37 0.47
CA GLY A 87 -1.24 -1.98 0.88
C GLY A 87 0.10 -1.59 1.47
N HIS A 88 0.58 -0.40 1.10
CA HIS A 88 1.81 0.17 1.65
C HIS A 88 1.51 1.41 2.49
N SER A 89 2.05 1.48 3.70
CA SER A 89 1.87 2.55 4.67
C SER A 89 0.38 2.90 4.89
N PHE A 90 -0.06 4.09 4.47
CA PHE A 90 -1.47 4.48 4.42
C PHE A 90 -2.36 3.40 3.79
N GLY A 91 -1.94 2.87 2.63
CA GLY A 91 -2.67 1.86 1.90
C GLY A 91 -2.81 0.55 2.66
N ALA A 92 -1.87 0.20 3.56
CA ALA A 92 -2.01 -0.98 4.40
C ALA A 92 -3.22 -0.85 5.34
N LEU A 93 -3.35 0.31 6.00
CA LEU A 93 -4.47 0.60 6.89
C LEU A 93 -5.79 0.74 6.12
N THR A 94 -5.78 1.36 4.95
CA THR A 94 -6.95 1.44 4.07
C THR A 94 -7.40 0.06 3.60
N SER A 95 -6.47 -0.78 3.14
CA SER A 95 -6.78 -2.14 2.68
C SER A 95 -7.38 -2.99 3.80
N PHE A 96 -6.89 -2.82 5.04
CA PHE A 96 -7.45 -3.47 6.22
C PHE A 96 -8.86 -2.99 6.53
N ALA A 97 -9.11 -1.69 6.52
CA ALA A 97 -10.45 -1.13 6.74
C ALA A 97 -11.46 -1.61 5.68
N VAL A 98 -11.02 -1.71 4.42
CA VAL A 98 -11.83 -2.26 3.33
C VAL A 98 -12.11 -3.75 3.55
N ALA A 99 -11.11 -4.57 3.89
CA ALA A 99 -11.30 -5.98 4.19
C ALA A 99 -12.26 -6.21 5.37
N GLU A 100 -12.10 -5.43 6.44
CA GLU A 100 -12.99 -5.44 7.59
C GLU A 100 -14.45 -5.13 7.19
N ARG A 101 -14.66 -4.12 6.34
CA ARG A 101 -15.98 -3.75 5.82
C ARG A 101 -16.60 -4.86 4.97
N LEU A 102 -15.83 -5.40 4.01
CA LEU A 102 -16.26 -6.49 3.14
C LEU A 102 -16.71 -7.69 3.96
N LYS A 103 -15.92 -8.07 5.00
CA LYS A 103 -16.25 -9.20 5.85
C LYS A 103 -17.51 -8.95 6.67
N LYS A 104 -17.63 -7.78 7.31
CA LYS A 104 -18.77 -7.46 8.20
C LYS A 104 -20.09 -7.32 7.46
N GLN A 105 -20.10 -6.70 6.28
CA GLN A 105 -21.35 -6.36 5.58
C GLN A 105 -21.73 -7.34 4.47
N HIS A 106 -20.75 -8.00 3.87
CA HIS A 106 -20.97 -8.85 2.69
C HIS A 106 -20.49 -10.30 2.90
N ASN A 107 -19.85 -10.60 4.04
CA ASN A 107 -19.21 -11.88 4.31
C ASN A 107 -18.18 -12.28 3.22
N VAL A 108 -17.57 -11.29 2.57
CA VAL A 108 -16.51 -11.47 1.58
C VAL A 108 -15.16 -11.14 2.23
N GLU A 109 -14.14 -11.95 1.99
CA GLU A 109 -12.78 -11.70 2.48
C GLU A 109 -11.73 -12.05 1.40
N PRO A 110 -10.58 -11.36 1.39
CA PRO A 110 -9.50 -11.71 0.48
C PRO A 110 -8.93 -13.09 0.83
N VAL A 111 -8.26 -13.75 -0.12
CA VAL A 111 -7.53 -14.99 0.17
C VAL A 111 -6.22 -14.72 0.92
N HIS A 112 -5.67 -13.51 0.76
CA HIS A 112 -4.44 -13.08 1.43
C HIS A 112 -4.36 -11.55 1.50
N MET A 113 -3.68 -11.01 2.52
CA MET A 113 -3.31 -9.61 2.55
C MET A 113 -1.81 -9.39 2.79
N PHE A 114 -1.25 -8.46 2.04
CA PHE A 114 0.11 -7.97 2.18
C PHE A 114 0.09 -6.57 2.77
N LEU A 115 0.54 -6.43 4.01
CA LEU A 115 0.58 -5.17 4.76
C LEU A 115 2.03 -4.72 4.87
N SER A 116 2.39 -3.65 4.15
CA SER A 116 3.77 -3.18 4.05
C SER A 116 3.96 -1.83 4.74
N GLY A 117 5.05 -1.68 5.51
CA GLY A 117 5.51 -0.39 6.05
C GLY A 117 4.46 0.32 6.92
N ALA A 118 3.72 -0.44 7.73
CA ALA A 118 2.64 0.11 8.54
C ALA A 118 2.54 -0.56 9.91
N PRO A 119 2.32 0.22 10.99
CA PRO A 119 1.98 -0.33 12.29
C PRO A 119 0.60 -0.99 12.26
N ALA A 120 0.35 -1.90 13.21
CA ALA A 120 -0.98 -2.51 13.37
C ALA A 120 -2.08 -1.43 13.55
N PRO A 121 -3.30 -1.63 13.02
CA PRO A 121 -4.37 -0.62 13.06
C PRO A 121 -4.73 -0.09 14.47
N PHE A 122 -4.61 -0.95 15.47
CA PHE A 122 -4.88 -0.66 16.89
C PHE A 122 -3.61 -0.43 17.72
N SER A 123 -2.46 -0.21 17.09
CA SER A 123 -1.19 0.07 17.77
C SER A 123 -1.27 1.36 18.58
N GLU A 124 -0.94 1.31 19.87
CA GLU A 124 -0.92 2.51 20.72
C GLU A 124 0.09 3.56 20.25
N ILE A 125 1.23 3.13 19.69
CA ILE A 125 2.27 4.06 19.19
C ILE A 125 1.68 4.94 18.09
N ARG A 126 0.93 4.32 17.16
CA ARG A 126 0.22 5.03 16.10
C ARG A 126 -0.85 5.96 16.67
N LEU A 127 -1.61 5.52 17.68
CA LEU A 127 -2.69 6.33 18.26
C LEU A 127 -2.18 7.54 19.05
N LYS A 128 -0.94 7.46 19.55
CA LYS A 128 -0.26 8.52 20.31
C LYS A 128 0.71 9.35 19.46
N SER A 129 0.90 9.01 18.18
CA SER A 129 1.85 9.73 17.32
C SER A 129 1.40 11.18 17.09
N GLN A 130 2.36 12.08 16.97
CA GLN A 130 2.10 13.48 16.64
C GLN A 130 1.36 13.58 15.30
N ARG A 131 0.32 14.42 15.25
CA ARG A 131 -0.41 14.73 14.02
C ARG A 131 0.43 15.61 13.13
N ARG A 132 0.80 15.10 11.96
CA ARG A 132 1.61 15.80 10.95
C ARG A 132 0.72 16.53 9.96
N SER A 133 -0.49 16.05 9.70
CA SER A 133 -1.44 16.71 8.79
C SER A 133 -1.81 18.13 9.22
N GLU A 134 -1.75 18.43 10.52
CA GLU A 134 -2.11 19.72 11.11
C GLU A 134 -0.93 20.72 11.18
N LEU A 135 0.27 20.32 10.76
CA LEU A 135 1.44 21.20 10.74
C LEU A 135 1.28 22.31 9.68
N SER A 136 1.92 23.45 9.91
CA SER A 136 2.13 24.47 8.88
C SER A 136 2.87 23.86 7.67
N ASP A 137 2.75 24.43 6.47
CA ASP A 137 3.45 23.91 5.29
C ASP A 137 4.98 23.91 5.49
N GLU A 138 5.52 24.93 6.17
CA GLU A 138 6.95 25.02 6.50
C GLU A 138 7.38 23.90 7.45
N ASP A 139 6.66 23.70 8.55
CA ASP A 139 6.94 22.62 9.51
C ASP A 139 6.79 21.25 8.88
N PHE A 140 5.78 21.10 8.02
CA PHE A 140 5.51 19.87 7.32
C PHE A 140 6.64 19.52 6.35
N LEU A 141 7.15 20.49 5.59
CA LEU A 141 8.28 20.30 4.69
C LEU A 141 9.57 19.97 5.43
N ARG A 142 9.83 20.62 6.58
CA ARG A 142 10.96 20.26 7.44
C ARG A 142 10.87 18.82 7.94
N TRP A 143 9.68 18.41 8.40
CA TRP A 143 9.43 17.04 8.82
C TRP A 143 9.60 16.04 7.66
N LEU A 144 9.02 16.32 6.49
CA LEU A 144 9.10 15.46 5.32
C LEU A 144 10.55 15.27 4.85
N SER A 145 11.33 16.35 4.86
CA SER A 145 12.77 16.31 4.56
C SER A 145 13.55 15.46 5.56
N SER A 146 13.15 15.46 6.85
CA SER A 146 13.82 14.69 7.89
C SER A 146 13.51 13.19 7.89
N MET A 147 12.35 12.79 7.36
CA MET A 147 11.98 11.37 7.28
C MET A 147 12.64 10.65 6.11
N GLY A 148 13.04 11.38 5.06
CA GLY A 148 13.41 10.78 3.79
C GLY A 148 12.17 10.26 3.01
N GLY A 149 12.40 9.51 1.94
CA GLY A 149 11.34 8.92 1.11
C GLY A 149 10.68 9.87 0.10
N THR A 150 10.96 11.18 0.19
CA THR A 150 10.64 12.14 -0.89
C THR A 150 11.94 12.59 -1.56
N PRO A 151 12.08 12.45 -2.89
CA PRO A 151 13.28 12.88 -3.60
C PRO A 151 13.58 14.37 -3.37
N PRO A 152 14.85 14.77 -3.11
CA PRO A 152 15.22 16.17 -2.93
C PRO A 152 14.79 17.07 -4.10
N GLU A 153 14.76 16.53 -5.32
CA GLU A 153 14.33 17.22 -6.53
C GLU A 153 12.85 17.61 -6.45
N LEU A 154 12.02 16.77 -5.81
CA LEU A 154 10.60 17.05 -5.59
C LEU A 154 10.44 18.12 -4.51
N LEU A 155 11.22 18.03 -3.42
CA LEU A 155 11.22 19.02 -2.34
C LEU A 155 11.74 20.39 -2.80
N GLY A 156 12.62 20.43 -3.80
CA GLY A 156 13.14 21.66 -4.40
C GLY A 156 12.24 22.30 -5.44
N ASN A 157 11.09 21.70 -5.80
CA ASN A 157 10.19 22.19 -6.85
C ASN A 157 8.84 22.66 -6.28
N PRO A 158 8.65 23.99 -6.10
CA PRO A 158 7.41 24.54 -5.54
C PRO A 158 6.15 24.18 -6.34
N GLU A 159 6.24 24.09 -7.67
CA GLU A 159 5.09 23.75 -8.51
C GLU A 159 4.63 22.31 -8.25
N VAL A 160 5.56 21.37 -8.10
CA VAL A 160 5.23 19.98 -7.78
C VAL A 160 4.66 19.86 -6.37
N LEU A 161 5.26 20.57 -5.40
CA LEU A 161 4.78 20.61 -4.03
C LEU A 161 3.35 21.14 -3.91
N GLN A 162 2.97 22.11 -4.74
CA GLN A 162 1.61 22.67 -4.75
C GLN A 162 0.54 21.60 -5.04
N PHE A 163 0.86 20.57 -5.83
CA PHE A 163 -0.05 19.46 -6.13
C PHE A 163 0.12 18.28 -5.17
N PHE A 164 1.35 18.01 -4.73
CA PHE A 164 1.67 16.84 -3.91
C PHE A 164 1.28 17.02 -2.43
N LEU A 165 1.59 18.17 -1.83
CA LEU A 165 1.38 18.41 -0.41
C LEU A 165 -0.09 18.33 0.01
N PRO A 166 -1.07 18.92 -0.72
CA PRO A 166 -2.47 18.83 -0.33
C PRO A 166 -2.96 17.37 -0.27
N ALA A 167 -2.59 16.54 -1.26
CA ALA A 167 -2.96 15.13 -1.29
C ALA A 167 -2.32 14.35 -0.13
N LEU A 168 -1.03 14.58 0.12
CA LEU A 168 -0.30 13.93 1.21
C LEU A 168 -0.88 14.31 2.58
N LYS A 169 -1.15 15.60 2.83
CA LYS A 169 -1.75 16.07 4.08
C LYS A 169 -3.17 15.54 4.27
N ALA A 170 -3.98 15.47 3.21
CA ALA A 170 -5.33 14.93 3.30
C ALA A 170 -5.33 13.43 3.64
N ASP A 171 -4.48 12.63 2.99
CA ASP A 171 -4.36 11.19 3.29
C ASP A 171 -3.82 10.96 4.71
N LEU A 172 -2.84 11.77 5.15
CA LEU A 172 -2.34 11.73 6.54
C LEU A 172 -3.44 12.12 7.53
N HIS A 173 -4.25 13.13 7.23
CA HIS A 173 -5.38 13.51 8.08
C HIS A 173 -6.34 12.34 8.29
N VAL A 174 -6.68 11.63 7.20
CA VAL A 174 -7.54 10.45 7.26
C VAL A 174 -6.94 9.39 8.17
N VAL A 175 -5.67 9.06 7.98
CA VAL A 175 -5.03 7.99 8.74
C VAL A 175 -4.83 8.38 10.20
N GLU A 176 -4.38 9.59 10.50
CA GLU A 176 -4.17 10.09 11.86
C GLU A 176 -5.45 10.09 12.68
N ASN A 177 -6.61 10.27 12.04
CA ASN A 177 -7.93 10.22 12.68
C ASN A 177 -8.61 8.83 12.60
N TYR A 178 -8.10 7.90 11.80
CA TYR A 178 -8.64 6.54 11.75
C TYR A 178 -8.43 5.82 13.09
N ARG A 179 -9.52 5.27 13.64
CA ARG A 179 -9.57 4.49 14.87
C ARG A 179 -10.21 3.14 14.56
N CYS A 180 -9.56 2.07 14.99
CA CYS A 180 -10.07 0.71 14.88
C CYS A 180 -9.98 0.04 16.26
N ALA A 181 -11.09 -0.54 16.72
CA ALA A 181 -11.09 -1.30 17.96
C ALA A 181 -10.35 -2.63 17.76
N ARG A 182 -9.55 -3.03 18.74
CA ARG A 182 -8.95 -4.36 18.73
C ARG A 182 -10.07 -5.41 18.89
N PRO A 183 -10.27 -6.32 17.93
CA PRO A 183 -11.35 -7.29 18.03
C PRO A 183 -10.98 -8.37 19.06
N GLU A 184 -11.97 -8.89 19.78
CA GLU A 184 -11.80 -9.97 20.77
C GLU A 184 -11.43 -11.32 20.12
N ARG A 185 -11.83 -11.48 18.85
CA ARG A 185 -11.55 -12.65 18.02
C ARG A 185 -11.10 -12.20 16.62
N PRO A 186 -10.30 -12.99 15.89
CA PRO A 186 -9.93 -12.66 14.52
C PRO A 186 -11.19 -12.42 13.66
N LEU A 187 -11.26 -11.25 13.02
CA LEU A 187 -12.35 -10.91 12.11
C LEU A 187 -12.14 -11.54 10.73
N LEU A 188 -10.90 -11.49 10.25
CA LEU A 188 -10.46 -12.03 8.97
C LEU A 188 -9.78 -13.38 9.22
N HIS A 189 -10.06 -14.37 8.36
CA HIS A 189 -9.45 -15.71 8.42
C HIS A 189 -8.37 -15.87 7.35
N CYS A 190 -8.29 -14.94 6.40
CA CYS A 190 -7.24 -14.87 5.40
C CYS A 190 -5.84 -14.78 6.04
N SER A 191 -4.85 -15.31 5.34
CA SER A 191 -3.46 -15.17 5.77
C SER A 191 -2.97 -13.73 5.60
N LEU A 192 -2.08 -13.31 6.50
CA LEU A 192 -1.48 -11.98 6.51
C LEU A 192 0.03 -12.09 6.34
N SER A 193 0.61 -11.26 5.48
CA SER A 193 2.05 -11.05 5.38
C SER A 193 2.37 -9.61 5.73
N CYS A 194 3.13 -9.42 6.81
CA CYS A 194 3.61 -8.11 7.24
C CYS A 194 5.03 -7.90 6.73
N LEU A 195 5.26 -6.83 5.98
CA LEU A 195 6.53 -6.48 5.34
C LEU A 195 7.02 -5.16 5.93
N ASP A 196 8.28 -5.11 6.39
CA ASP A 196 8.87 -3.91 6.97
C ASP A 196 10.28 -3.68 6.39
N GLY A 197 10.67 -2.41 6.22
CA GLY A 197 12.00 -2.05 5.76
C GLY A 197 13.03 -2.26 6.87
N LYS A 198 14.21 -2.81 6.55
CA LYS A 198 15.29 -2.97 7.54
C LYS A 198 15.78 -1.64 8.11
N ASP A 199 15.69 -0.60 7.29
CA ASP A 199 16.13 0.76 7.63
C ASP A 199 14.96 1.68 7.98
N ASP A 200 13.72 1.15 8.03
CA ASP A 200 12.56 1.93 8.48
C ASP A 200 12.64 2.17 10.00
N LEU A 201 12.14 3.32 10.44
CA LEU A 201 12.04 3.62 11.87
C LEU A 201 11.16 2.55 12.55
N PRO A 202 11.54 2.04 13.74
CA PRO A 202 10.84 0.92 14.36
C PRO A 202 9.34 1.18 14.51
N HIS A 203 8.53 0.39 13.81
CA HIS A 203 7.09 0.32 14.03
C HIS A 203 6.79 -0.82 15.00
N ASN A 204 5.91 -0.59 15.98
CA ASN A 204 5.52 -1.68 16.87
C ASN A 204 4.60 -2.66 16.11
N LEU A 205 5.15 -3.85 15.83
CA LEU A 205 4.44 -4.97 15.22
C LEU A 205 3.69 -5.84 16.25
N GLN A 206 3.86 -5.58 17.56
CA GLN A 206 3.12 -6.28 18.62
C GLN A 206 1.62 -5.98 18.47
N GLY A 207 0.88 -6.99 18.02
CA GLY A 207 -0.55 -6.88 17.73
C GLY A 207 -0.94 -7.40 16.34
N GLN A 208 0.00 -7.59 15.41
CA GLN A 208 -0.27 -8.26 14.14
C GLN A 208 -0.68 -9.73 14.40
N PRO A 209 -1.87 -10.19 13.97
CA PRO A 209 -2.23 -11.58 14.07
C PRO A 209 -1.49 -12.35 12.96
N GLN A 210 -0.43 -13.08 13.35
CA GLN A 210 0.38 -14.01 12.53
C GLN A 210 1.59 -13.45 11.76
N GLU A 211 2.49 -14.39 11.43
CA GLU A 211 3.90 -14.31 11.02
C GLU A 211 4.39 -12.97 10.43
N VAL A 212 5.12 -12.21 11.25
CA VAL A 212 6.00 -11.13 10.80
C VAL A 212 7.17 -11.76 10.04
N HIS A 213 7.28 -11.47 8.74
CA HIS A 213 8.44 -11.85 7.94
C HIS A 213 9.41 -10.67 7.93
N THR A 214 10.31 -10.63 8.91
CA THR A 214 11.55 -9.87 8.76
C THR A 214 12.47 -10.70 7.87
N ASP A 215 13.09 -10.12 6.85
CA ASP A 215 14.00 -10.87 5.97
C ASP A 215 15.17 -11.47 6.77
N GLY A 216 14.98 -12.75 7.08
CA GLY A 216 15.87 -13.67 7.75
C GLY A 216 15.30 -15.08 7.54
N THR A 217 15.85 -15.79 6.55
CA THR A 217 15.52 -17.16 6.16
C THR A 217 15.11 -18.08 7.33
N ARG A 218 13.97 -18.79 7.22
CA ARG A 218 13.90 -20.29 7.28
C ARG A 218 12.50 -20.91 7.19
N SER A 219 12.44 -21.89 6.28
CA SER A 219 11.75 -23.20 6.27
C SER A 219 10.33 -23.35 6.87
N GLY A 220 9.35 -23.36 5.98
CA GLY A 220 8.03 -23.98 6.12
C GLY A 220 7.55 -24.47 4.74
N PRO A 221 6.46 -25.27 4.66
CA PRO A 221 5.96 -25.86 3.41
C PRO A 221 5.62 -24.76 2.40
N PRO A 222 5.55 -25.05 1.08
CA PRO A 222 5.68 -24.03 0.03
C PRO A 222 4.57 -22.99 0.10
N LYS A 223 4.82 -21.92 0.83
CA LYS A 223 4.07 -20.67 0.75
C LYS A 223 4.64 -19.94 -0.46
N LEU A 224 3.77 -19.48 -1.36
CA LEU A 224 4.13 -18.55 -2.44
C LEU A 224 4.76 -17.30 -1.80
N THR A 225 6.08 -17.30 -1.66
CA THR A 225 6.85 -16.16 -1.19
C THR A 225 6.94 -15.19 -2.36
N LEU A 226 6.04 -14.20 -2.41
CA LEU A 226 6.27 -13.02 -3.24
C LEU A 226 7.40 -12.22 -2.59
N SER A 227 8.63 -12.42 -3.05
CA SER A 227 9.74 -11.50 -2.77
C SER A 227 9.46 -10.19 -3.51
N VAL A 228 8.73 -9.29 -2.87
CA VAL A 228 8.64 -7.90 -3.33
C VAL A 228 9.93 -7.23 -2.91
N CYS A 229 10.88 -7.10 -3.85
CA CYS A 229 11.99 -6.17 -3.68
C CYS A 229 11.42 -4.77 -3.52
N VAL A 230 11.41 -4.27 -2.29
CA VAL A 230 11.32 -2.83 -2.05
C VAL A 230 12.65 -2.28 -2.52
N PHE A 231 12.69 -1.74 -3.74
CA PHE A 231 13.86 -0.98 -4.18
C PHE A 231 14.00 0.23 -3.26
N SER A 232 15.00 0.18 -2.37
CA SER A 232 15.72 1.37 -1.98
C SER A 232 16.26 1.97 -3.28
N GLU A 233 15.70 3.10 -3.73
CA GLU A 233 16.36 3.94 -4.73
C GLU A 233 17.66 4.43 -4.10
N GLN A 234 18.73 3.65 -4.26
CA GLN A 234 20.07 4.14 -4.02
C GLN A 234 20.32 5.24 -5.05
N SER A 235 20.53 6.45 -4.56
CA SER A 235 21.10 7.56 -5.30
C SER A 235 22.47 7.15 -5.84
N GLY A 236 22.48 6.68 -7.08
CA GLY A 236 23.67 6.28 -7.83
C GLY A 236 23.90 7.23 -8.99
N ASP A 237 24.95 8.02 -8.83
CA ASP A 237 25.54 8.97 -9.77
C ASP A 237 25.35 8.65 -11.26
N ALA A 238 24.86 9.63 -12.01
CA ALA A 238 24.75 9.58 -13.46
C ALA A 238 26.13 9.84 -14.10
N SER A 239 27.05 8.89 -13.97
CA SER A 239 28.23 8.81 -14.83
C SER A 239 28.83 7.41 -14.81
N HIS A 240 28.37 6.55 -15.73
CA HIS A 240 29.23 5.71 -16.57
C HIS A 240 28.36 4.76 -17.41
N LEU A 241 28.33 5.04 -18.71
CA LEU A 241 27.96 4.08 -19.75
C LEU A 241 28.93 2.89 -19.71
N GLY A 242 28.37 1.68 -19.66
CA GLY A 242 29.00 0.47 -20.19
C GLY A 242 29.69 -0.46 -19.18
N SER A 243 28.91 -1.32 -18.53
CA SER A 243 29.26 -2.73 -18.30
C SER A 243 28.13 -3.45 -17.55
N SER A 244 27.63 -4.55 -18.12
CA SER A 244 26.67 -5.45 -17.46
C SER A 244 27.26 -6.09 -16.20
N PRO A 245 26.51 -6.23 -15.09
CA PRO A 245 26.78 -7.25 -14.10
C PRO A 245 25.81 -8.41 -14.31
N SER A 246 26.41 -9.53 -14.72
CA SER A 246 25.89 -10.88 -14.61
C SER A 246 25.48 -11.24 -13.18
N GLY A 247 24.34 -11.92 -13.02
CA GLY A 247 24.10 -12.80 -11.88
C GLY A 247 22.72 -12.70 -11.24
N CYS A 248 21.74 -13.42 -11.77
CA CYS A 248 20.91 -14.35 -10.99
C CYS A 248 20.09 -15.21 -11.97
N SER A 249 20.57 -16.43 -12.23
CA SER A 249 19.83 -17.45 -12.97
C SER A 249 19.00 -18.25 -11.97
N THR A 250 17.68 -18.11 -11.99
CA THR A 250 16.78 -19.00 -11.26
C THR A 250 16.43 -20.19 -12.14
N ALA A 251 17.10 -21.31 -11.90
CA ALA A 251 16.66 -22.61 -12.38
C ALA A 251 15.43 -23.04 -11.57
N LEU A 252 14.33 -23.34 -12.26
CA LEU A 252 13.18 -24.04 -11.70
C LEU A 252 13.57 -25.51 -11.53
N THR A 253 13.63 -26.00 -10.29
CA THR A 253 13.55 -27.44 -10.03
C THR A 253 12.37 -27.70 -9.11
N SER A 254 11.39 -28.42 -9.65
CA SER A 254 10.27 -29.01 -8.95
C SER A 254 10.72 -30.22 -8.14
N THR A 255 10.26 -30.29 -6.89
CA THR A 255 9.98 -31.57 -6.19
C THR A 255 8.71 -31.39 -5.39
#